data_AF-A0A1B8RHX1-F1
#
_entry.id   AF-A0A1B8RHX1-F1
#
_cell.length_a   1.000
_cell.length_b   1.000
_cell.length_c   1.000
_cell.angle_alpha   90.00
_cell.angle_beta   90.00
_cell.angle_gamma   90.00
#
_symmetry.space_group_name_H-M   'P 1'
#
loop_
_entity.id
_entity.type
_entity.pdbx_description
1 polymer ?
#
loop_
_entity_poly.entity_id
_entity_poly.type
_entity_poly.pdbx_seq_one_letter_code
_entity_poly.pdbx_strand_id
1 'polypeptide(L)' 'MSLSFDKESILSTITDGMKMKTQMIKKGIRSARVKCPKCDGMLHARLAAQNNHIRFWCDGPCNRQMME' A
#
# COMPACT_ATOMS: atom_id res chain seq x y z
N MET A 1 18.14 19.54 -12.44
CA MET A 1 16.99 18.73 -11.99
C MET A 1 17.38 17.26 -11.98
N SER A 2 17.74 16.73 -10.81
CA SER A 2 18.13 15.33 -10.64
C SER A 2 16.88 14.45 -10.75
N LEU A 3 16.75 13.72 -11.86
CA LEU A 3 15.77 12.65 -12.03
C LEU A 3 16.23 11.43 -11.22
N SER A 4 16.23 11.57 -9.89
CA SER A 4 16.36 10.44 -8.97
C SER A 4 15.00 9.76 -8.90
N PHE A 5 14.59 9.08 -9.98
CA PHE A 5 13.42 8.23 -9.95
C PHE A 5 13.68 7.11 -8.94
N ASP A 6 13.04 7.23 -7.79
CA ASP A 6 13.21 6.41 -6.61
C ASP A 6 12.84 4.93 -6.86
N LYS A 7 13.73 4.15 -7.48
CA LYS A 7 13.56 2.69 -7.61
C LYS A 7 13.27 2.02 -6.26
N GLU A 8 13.93 2.49 -5.20
CA GLU A 8 13.68 2.06 -3.82
C GLU A 8 12.27 2.38 -3.33
N SER A 9 11.69 3.50 -3.77
CA SER A 9 10.33 3.90 -3.38
C SER A 9 9.26 3.01 -4.01
N ILE A 10 9.44 2.58 -5.26
CA ILE A 10 8.49 1.70 -5.95
C ILE A 10 8.56 0.27 -5.38
N LEU A 11 9.77 -0.28 -5.24
CA LEU A 11 9.96 -1.61 -4.67
C LEU A 11 9.48 -1.71 -3.22
N SER A 12 9.73 -0.68 -2.40
CA SER A 12 9.20 -0.63 -1.04
C SER A 12 7.67 -0.56 -1.02
N THR A 13 7.05 0.16 -1.95
CA THR A 13 5.59 0.30 -2.06
C THR A 13 4.93 -1.04 -2.42
N ILE A 14 5.50 -1.78 -3.39
CA ILE A 14 4.99 -3.10 -3.78
C ILE A 14 5.17 -4.11 -2.65
N THR A 15 6.35 -4.13 -2.01
CA THR A 15 6.65 -5.07 -0.91
C THR A 15 5.72 -4.84 0.28
N ASP A 16 5.47 -3.57 0.63
CA ASP A 16 4.57 -3.20 1.72
C ASP A 16 3.11 -3.55 1.40
N GLY A 17 2.68 -3.29 0.15
CA GLY A 17 1.37 -3.70 -0.36
C GLY A 17 1.15 -5.22 -0.30
N MET A 18 2.12 -6.02 -0.73
CA MET A 18 2.04 -7.48 -0.66
C MET A 18 2.03 -8.02 0.78
N LYS A 19 2.85 -7.43 1.68
CA LYS A 19 2.81 -7.77 3.11
C LYS A 19 1.46 -7.45 3.73
N MET A 20 0.89 -6.28 3.42
CA MET A 20 -0.45 -5.92 3.89
C MET A 20 -1.51 -6.88 3.35
N LYS A 21 -1.50 -7.19 2.05
CA LYS A 21 -2.40 -8.17 1.45
C LYS A 21 -2.35 -9.51 2.18
N THR A 22 -1.14 -10.03 2.42
CA THR A 22 -0.93 -11.30 3.12
C THR A 22 -1.48 -11.26 4.55
N GLN A 23 -1.23 -10.19 5.30
CA GLN A 23 -1.78 -10.04 6.65
C GLN A 23 -3.30 -9.87 6.65
N MET A 24 -3.86 -9.17 5.66
CA MET A 24 -5.30 -8.99 5.52
C MET A 24 -6.01 -10.31 5.22
N ILE A 25 -5.47 -11.10 4.29
CA ILE A 25 -5.97 -12.45 3.98
C ILE A 25 -5.86 -13.35 5.21
N LYS A 26 -4.71 -13.36 5.89
CA LYS A 26 -4.49 -14.17 7.11
C LYS A 26 -5.46 -13.81 8.23
N LYS A 27 -5.81 -12.53 8.37
CA LYS A 27 -6.78 -12.04 9.37
C LYS A 27 -8.24 -12.12 8.90
N GLY A 28 -8.50 -12.51 7.64
CA GLY A 28 -9.84 -12.52 7.05
C GLY A 28 -10.48 -11.13 6.91
N ILE A 29 -9.67 -10.06 6.95
CA ILE A 29 -10.17 -8.68 6.87
C ILE A 29 -10.12 -8.18 5.42
N ARG A 30 -11.16 -7.47 5.01
CA ARG A 30 -11.25 -6.91 3.65
C ARG A 30 -10.81 -5.45 3.56
N SER A 31 -10.67 -4.78 4.69
CA SER A 31 -10.22 -3.39 4.79
C SER A 31 -9.29 -3.23 5.97
N ALA A 32 -8.20 -2.48 5.78
CA ALA A 32 -7.22 -2.17 6.81
C ALA A 32 -6.74 -0.72 6.66
N ARG A 33 -6.36 -0.11 7.78
CA ARG A 33 -5.72 1.20 7.84
C ARG A 33 -4.49 1.07 8.73
N VAL A 34 -3.36 1.53 8.24
CA VAL A 34 -2.09 1.52 8.98
C VAL A 34 -1.39 2.86 8.83
N LYS A 35 -0.50 3.21 9.76
CA LYS A 35 0.36 4.38 9.57
C LYS A 35 1.30 4.15 8.39
N CYS A 36 1.44 5.16 7.54
CA CYS A 36 2.39 5.17 6.45
C CYS A 36 3.83 5.13 7.03
N PRO A 37 4.69 4.18 6.63
CA PRO A 37 6.05 4.09 7.17
C PRO A 37 6.98 5.19 6.64
N LYS A 38 6.57 5.93 5.60
CA LYS A 38 7.38 6.97 4.94
C LYS A 38 6.84 8.38 5.11
N CYS A 39 5.65 8.53 5.66
CA CYS A 39 4.96 9.80 5.79
C CYS A 39 4.06 9.74 7.02
N ASP A 40 3.71 10.88 7.59
CA ASP A 40 2.85 10.90 8.78
C ASP A 40 1.37 10.60 8.47
N GLY A 41 1.03 10.26 7.22
CA GLY A 41 -0.33 9.96 6.78
C GLY A 41 -0.80 8.53 7.10
N MET A 42 -2.06 8.25 6.74
CA MET A 42 -2.63 6.91 6.82
C MET A 42 -2.58 6.20 5.47
N LEU A 43 -2.20 4.92 5.50
CA LEU A 43 -2.23 4.02 4.36
C LEU A 43 -3.47 3.15 4.46
N HIS A 44 -4.35 3.31 3.49
CA HIS A 44 -5.61 2.61 3.36
C HIS A 44 -5.41 1.43 2.44
N ALA A 45 -5.82 0.24 2.88
CA ALA A 45 -5.79 -0.97 2.07
C ALA A 45 -7.17 -1.62 2.03
N ARG A 46 -7.60 -2.06 0.85
CA ARG A 46 -8.87 -2.74 0.63
C ARG A 46 -8.70 -3.89 -0.35
N LEU A 47 -9.22 -5.06 0.00
CA LEU A 47 -9.26 -6.23 -0.87
C LEU A 47 -10.60 -6.27 -1.64
N ALA A 48 -10.53 -6.47 -2.95
CA ALA A 48 -11.70 -6.74 -3.78
C ALA A 48 -12.20 -8.18 -3.53
N ALA A 49 -13.51 -8.36 -3.44
CA ALA A 49 -14.11 -9.61 -2.99
C ALA A 49 -13.97 -10.81 -3.96
N GLN A 50 -13.90 -10.58 -5.28
CA GLN A 50 -13.88 -11.67 -6.26
C GLN A 50 -12.47 -12.26 -6.51
N ASN A 51 -11.44 -11.41 -6.53
CA ASN A 51 -10.10 -11.81 -7.00
C ASN A 51 -8.99 -11.45 -6.00
N ASN A 52 -9.33 -10.95 -4.81
CA ASN A 52 -8.36 -10.45 -3.81
C ASN A 52 -7.37 -9.40 -4.36
N HIS A 53 -7.79 -8.65 -5.39
CA HIS A 53 -7.11 -7.44 -5.86
C HIS A 53 -6.93 -6.49 -4.68
N ILE A 54 -5.70 -6.04 -4.43
CA ILE A 54 -5.43 -5.08 -3.36
C ILE A 54 -5.41 -3.68 -3.95
N ARG A 55 -6.32 -2.85 -3.48
CA ARG A 55 -6.26 -1.41 -3.67
C ARG A 55 -5.68 -0.81 -2.41
N PHE A 56 -4.58 -0.10 -2.53
CA PHE A 56 -4.09 0.73 -1.45
C PHE A 56 -3.72 2.13 -1.90
N TRP A 57 -3.88 3.08 -0.97
CA TRP A 57 -3.51 4.46 -1.17
C TRP A 57 -3.09 5.12 0.15
N CYS A 58 -2.19 6.08 0.05
CA CYS A 58 -1.67 6.92 1.13
C CYS A 58 -2.38 8.27 1.09
N ASP A 59 -2.97 8.69 2.19
CA ASP A 59 -3.59 10.01 2.36
C ASP A 59 -2.57 11.12 2.67
N GLY A 60 -1.33 10.74 3.00
CA GLY A 60 -0.25 11.67 3.30
C GLY A 60 0.42 12.30 2.06
N PRO A 61 1.43 13.16 2.27
CA PRO A 61 2.16 13.84 1.17
C PRO A 61 2.90 12.88 0.24
N CYS A 62 2.95 11.59 0.61
CA CYS A 62 3.57 10.54 -0.16
C CYS A 62 2.75 10.12 -1.38
N ASN A 63 1.42 10.35 -1.38
CA ASN A 63 0.47 10.01 -2.45
C ASN A 63 0.72 8.65 -3.12
N ARG A 64 1.24 7.68 -2.36
CA ARG A 64 1.49 6.33 -2.86
C ARG A 64 0.16 5.67 -3.13
N GLN A 65 0.05 5.09 -4.30
CA GLN A 65 -1.12 4.35 -4.70
C GLN A 65 -0.66 3.11 -5.46
N MET A 66 -1.29 1.98 -5.17
CA MET A 66 -1.16 0.81 -6.00
C MET A 66 -2.47 0.03 -6.00
N MET A 67 -2.79 -0.44 -7.19
CA MET A 67 -3.94 -1.27 -7.49
C MET A 67 -3.37 -2.45 -8.25
N GLU A 68 -3.45 -3.62 -7.64
CA GLU A 68 -3.19 -4.90 -8.29
C GLU A 68 -4.52 -5.55 -8.61
#